data_AF-A0A6L4WV16-F1
#
_entry.id   AF-A0A6L4WV16-F1
#
_cell.length_a   1.000
_cell.length_b   1.000
_cell.length_c   1.000
_cell.angle_alpha   90.00
_cell.angle_beta   90.00
_cell.angle_gamma   90.00
#
_symmetry.space_group_name_H-M   'P 1'
#
loop_
_entity.id
_entity.type
_entity.pdbx_description
1 polymer ?
#
loop_
_entity_poly.entity_id
_entity_poly.type
_entity_poly.pdbx_seq_one_letter_code
_entity_poly.pdbx_strand_id
1 'polypeptide(L)' 'MKKEFLIIVSILFILTITVHYKEFLEYPLEQITALATSGAYGLGALHPIIFSLIIYLLLWVPRLVIKLFRKKSQ' A
#
# COMPACT_ATOMS: atom_id res chain seq x y z
N MET A 1 0.39 -17.14 1.94
CA MET A 1 -0.27 -16.01 2.66
C MET A 1 0.72 -15.09 3.36
N LYS A 2 1.67 -15.59 4.18
CA LYS A 2 2.70 -14.75 4.86
C LYS A 2 3.43 -13.78 3.91
N LYS A 3 3.82 -14.25 2.72
CA LYS A 3 4.48 -13.43 1.69
C LYS A 3 3.62 -12.24 1.23
N GLU A 4 2.37 -12.47 0.86
CA GLU A 4 1.49 -11.39 0.36
C GLU A 4 1.10 -10.42 1.47
N PHE A 5 0.91 -10.92 2.70
CA PHE A 5 0.73 -10.07 3.87
C PHE A 5 1.93 -9.13 4.08
N LEU A 6 3.16 -9.66 4.02
CA LEU A 6 4.37 -8.85 4.12
C LEU A 6 4.43 -7.78 3.02
N ILE A 7 4.08 -8.13 1.78
CA ILE A 7 4.06 -7.16 0.67
C ILE A 7 3.06 -6.03 0.93
N ILE A 8 1.83 -6.36 1.35
CA ILE A 8 0.81 -5.34 1.64
C ILE A 8 1.24 -4.45 2.81
N VAL A 9 1.79 -5.02 3.88
CA VAL A 9 2.30 -4.25 5.02
C VAL A 9 3.46 -3.35 4.61
N SER A 10 4.39 -3.85 3.78
CA SER A 10 5.49 -3.04 3.24
C SER A 10 4.98 -1.89 2.37
N ILE A 11 4.00 -2.14 1.49
CA ILE A 11 3.38 -1.09 0.67
C ILE A 11 2.73 -0.04 1.56
N LEU A 12 1.96 -0.44 2.58
CA LEU A 12 1.31 0.48 3.51
C LEU A 12 2.35 1.36 4.21
N PHE A 13 3.44 0.76 4.73
CA PHE A 13 4.50 1.50 5.41
C PHE A 13 5.21 2.50 4.48
N ILE A 14 5.56 2.06 3.27
CA ILE A 14 6.19 2.91 2.26
C ILE A 14 5.26 4.06 1.87
N LEU A 15 3.98 3.78 1.63
CA LEU A 15 2.99 4.79 1.30
C LEU A 15 2.81 5.81 2.42
N THR A 16 2.69 5.35 3.67
CA THR A 16 2.58 6.26 4.83
C THR A 16 3.80 7.17 4.91
N ILE A 17 5.02 6.64 4.80
CA ILE A 17 6.24 7.45 4.88
C ILE A 17 6.37 8.40 3.69
N THR A 18 6.03 7.96 2.48
CA THR A 18 6.26 8.77 1.27
C THR A 18 5.18 9.82 1.04
N VAL A 19 3.92 9.52 1.37
CA VAL A 19 2.77 10.43 1.16
C VAL A 19 2.55 11.34 2.36
N HIS A 20 2.71 10.81 3.58
CA HIS A 20 2.51 11.54 4.84
C HIS A 20 3.85 11.75 5.57
N TYR A 21 4.92 12.06 4.83
CA TYR A 21 6.27 12.14 5.39
C TYR A 21 6.36 13.08 6.60
N LYS A 22 5.75 14.27 6.49
CA LYS A 22 5.79 15.27 7.54
C LYS A 22 4.96 14.83 8.75
N GLU A 23 3.71 14.40 8.53
CA GLU A 23 2.82 13.94 9.57
C GLU A 23 3.37 12.70 10.28
N PHE A 24 4.02 11.80 9.54
CA PHE A 24 4.64 10.60 10.08
C PHE A 24 5.80 10.93 11.04
N LEU A 25 6.61 11.95 10.73
CA LEU A 25 7.76 12.34 11.55
C LEU A 25 7.39 13.26 12.70
N GLU A 26 6.52 14.23 12.46
CA GLU A 26 6.23 15.31 13.41
C GLU A 26 4.97 15.06 14.24
N TYR A 27 3.98 14.34 13.70
CA TYR A 27 2.63 14.21 14.29
C TYR A 27 2.03 12.79 14.19
N PRO A 28 2.78 11.71 14.52
CA PRO A 28 2.34 10.34 14.24
C PRO A 28 1.05 9.93 14.96
N LEU A 29 0.84 10.40 16.19
CA LEU A 29 -0.38 10.12 16.94
C LEU A 29 -1.58 10.87 16.38
N GLU A 30 -1.40 12.13 15.99
CA GLU A 30 -2.47 12.95 15.41
C GLU A 30 -2.89 12.41 14.05
N GLN A 31 -1.95 11.90 13.26
CA GLN A 31 -2.25 11.24 11.99
C GLN A 31 -3.16 10.01 12.18
N ILE A 32 -2.92 9.21 13.24
CA ILE A 32 -3.74 8.03 13.54
C ILE A 32 -5.13 8.45 14.01
N THR A 33 -5.24 9.43 14.90
CA THR A 33 -6.54 9.89 15.42
C THR A 33 -7.35 10.63 14.36
N ALA A 34 -6.69 11.33 13.45
CA ALA A 34 -7.33 12.00 12.33
C ALA A 34 -7.85 11.04 11.25
N LEU A 35 -7.37 9.79 11.20
CA LEU A 35 -7.70 8.84 10.12
C LEU A 35 -9.21 8.65 9.89
N ALA A 36 -10.00 8.72 10.97
CA ALA A 36 -11.46 8.58 10.88
C ALA A 36 -12.13 9.72 10.09
N THR A 37 -11.51 10.91 10.04
CA THR A 37 -12.06 12.12 9.42
C THR A 37 -11.23 12.62 8.23
N SER A 38 -9.97 12.21 8.11
CA SER A 38 -9.08 12.56 7.00
C SER A 38 -9.23 11.56 5.84
N GLY A 39 -10.19 11.84 4.95
CA GLY A 39 -10.36 11.10 3.71
C GLY A 39 -9.53 11.68 2.56
N ALA A 40 -8.97 10.81 1.73
CA ALA A 40 -8.34 11.22 0.47
C ALA A 40 -9.24 10.82 -0.72
N TYR A 41 -9.46 11.74 -1.67
CA TYR A 41 -10.22 11.49 -2.90
C TYR A 41 -11.63 10.88 -2.69
N GLY A 42 -12.30 11.22 -1.58
CA GLY A 42 -13.63 10.68 -1.25
C GLY A 42 -13.64 9.25 -0.69
N LEU A 43 -12.47 8.65 -0.42
CA LEU A 43 -12.34 7.26 0.05
C LEU A 43 -12.48 7.10 1.58
N GLY A 44 -12.64 8.22 2.31
CA GLY A 44 -12.78 8.23 3.77
C GLY A 44 -11.60 7.56 4.48
N ALA A 45 -11.85 6.99 5.66
CA ALA A 45 -10.83 6.33 6.50
C ALA A 45 -10.20 5.07 5.87
N LEU A 46 -10.78 4.53 4.79
CA LEU A 46 -10.30 3.33 4.12
C LEU A 46 -9.23 3.60 3.06
N HIS A 47 -8.95 4.88 2.77
CA HIS A 47 -7.98 5.26 1.74
C HIS A 47 -6.59 4.57 1.87
N PRO A 48 -6.00 4.32 3.07
CA PRO A 48 -4.70 3.66 3.14
C PRO A 48 -4.74 2.21 2.64
N ILE A 49 -5.84 1.51 2.93
CA ILE A 49 -6.05 0.12 2.50
C ILE A 49 -6.32 0.07 1.00
N ILE A 50 -7.16 0.98 0.50
CA ILE A 50 -7.52 1.04 -0.93
C ILE A 50 -6.29 1.36 -1.78
N PHE A 51 -5.49 2.36 -1.40
CA PHE A 51 -4.25 2.67 -2.12
C PHE A 51 -3.22 1.55 -2.05
N SER A 52 -3.08 0.90 -0.88
CA SER A 52 -2.19 -0.26 -0.75
C SER A 52 -2.63 -1.41 -1.66
N LEU A 53 -3.93 -1.65 -1.78
CA LEU A 53 -4.48 -2.67 -2.68
C LEU A 53 -4.23 -2.32 -4.16
N ILE A 54 -4.42 -1.06 -4.56
CA ILE A 54 -4.15 -0.60 -5.93
C ILE A 54 -2.67 -0.85 -6.27
N ILE A 55 -1.73 -0.43 -5.43
CA ILE A 55 -0.30 -0.68 -5.67
C ILE A 55 0.02 -2.17 -5.68
N TYR A 56 -0.57 -2.95 -4.78
CA TYR A 56 -0.40 -4.40 -4.76
C TYR A 56 -0.82 -5.03 -6.10
N LEU A 57 -1.98 -4.65 -6.63
CA LEU A 57 -2.48 -5.12 -7.93
C LEU A 57 -1.56 -4.68 -9.08
N LEU A 58 -1.06 -3.43 -9.05
CA LEU A 58 -0.09 -2.93 -10.03
C LEU A 58 1.21 -3.76 -10.03
N LEU A 59 1.72 -4.14 -8.85
CA LEU A 59 2.88 -5.02 -8.71
C LEU A 59 2.58 -6.48 -9.08
N TRP A 60 1.32 -6.88 -9.06
CA TRP A 60 0.89 -8.23 -9.44
C TRP A 60 0.98 -8.47 -10.95
N VAL A 61 0.69 -7.43 -11.76
CA VAL A 61 0.79 -7.48 -13.23
C VAL A 61 2.18 -7.93 -13.72
N PRO A 62 3.31 -7.26 -13.37
CA PRO A 62 4.63 -7.69 -13.83
C PRO A 62 5.01 -9.07 -13.29
N ARG A 63 4.58 -9.44 -12.08
CA ARG A 63 4.83 -10.79 -11.53
C ARG A 63 4.11 -11.86 -12.35
N LEU A 64 2.88 -11.59 -12.78
CA LEU A 64 2.11 -12.49 -13.63
C LEU A 64 2.79 -12.64 -14.99
N VAL A 65 3.20 -11.52 -15.60
CA VAL A 65 3.94 -11.49 -16.88
C VAL A 65 5.22 -12.32 -16.78
N ILE A 66 6.09 -12.06 -15.78
CA ILE A 66 7.33 -12.81 -15.57
C ILE A 66 7.05 -14.32 -15.39
N LYS A 67 6.01 -14.68 -14.64
CA LYS A 67 5.63 -16.07 -14.42
C LYS A 67 5.22 -16.78 -15.73
N LEU A 68 4.48 -16.10 -16.60
CA LEU A 68 4.05 -16.64 -17.88
C LEU A 68 5.25 -16.91 -18.81
N PHE A 69 6.24 -16.01 -18.85
CA PHE A 69 7.44 -16.20 -19.67
C PHE A 69 8.44 -17.20 -19.10
N ARG A 70 8.54 -17.32 -17.76
CA ARG A 70 9.45 -18.30 -17.13
C ARG A 70 8.98 -19.75 -17.28
N LYS A 71 7.67 -19.97 -17.48
CA LYS A 71 7.08 -21.31 -17.65
C LYS A 71 7.46 -21.99 -18.98
N LYS A 72 8.08 -21.28 -19.94
CA LYS A 72 8.57 -21.86 -21.20
C LYS A 72 9.96 -22.48 -21.12
N SER A 73 10.68 -22.31 -20.00
CA SER A 73 12.09 -22.71 -19.85
C SER A 73 12.32 -23.90 -18.91
N GLN A 74 11.26 -24.55 -18.43
CA GLN A 74 11.29 -25.86 -17.77
C GLN A 74 10.33 -26.79 -18.49
#